data_AF-A0A374UQG9-F1
#
_entry.id   AF-A0A374UQG9-F1
#
_cell.length_a   1.000
_cell.length_b   1.000
_cell.length_c   1.000
_cell.angle_alpha   90.00
_cell.angle_beta   90.00
_cell.angle_gamma   90.00
#
_symmetry.space_group_name_H-M   'P 1'
#
loop_
_entity.id
_entity.type
_entity.pdbx_description
1 polymer ?
#
loop_
_entity_poly.entity_id
_entity_poly.type
_entity_poly.pdbx_seq_one_letter_code
_entity_poly.pdbx_strand_id
1 'polypeptide(L)'
;MVDYGIVRSTVKPEEKVIDEFSVWVNTDISEIEVSHEDDTHAEFEYHQVQYSKDEYIKMIDERNAALETQVTDTQIALCDVYEMIL
;
A
#
# COMPACT_ATOMS: atom_id res chain seq x y z
N MET A 1 8.19 12.48 1.65
CA MET A 1 8.17 11.09 1.17
C MET A 1 9.59 10.75 0.75
N VAL A 2 10.10 9.61 1.22
CA VAL A 2 11.39 9.05 0.83
C VAL A 2 11.14 7.64 0.32
N ASP A 3 11.52 7.39 -0.92
CA ASP A 3 11.47 6.08 -1.55
C ASP A 3 12.82 5.39 -1.37
N TYR A 4 12.82 4.24 -0.68
CA TYR A 4 14.01 3.43 -0.44
C TYR A 4 14.23 2.38 -1.54
N GLY A 5 13.29 2.26 -2.48
CA GLY A 5 13.32 1.23 -3.51
C GLY A 5 13.11 -0.15 -2.91
N ILE A 6 13.80 -1.13 -3.49
CA ILE A 6 13.72 -2.53 -3.06
C ILE A 6 14.69 -2.78 -1.90
N VAL A 7 14.17 -3.30 -0.80
CA VAL A 7 14.93 -3.66 0.41
C VAL A 7 14.69 -5.12 0.78
N ARG A 8 15.54 -5.68 1.64
CA ARG A 8 15.48 -7.07 2.07
C ARG A 8 15.48 -7.23 3.59
N SER A 9 14.85 -8.28 4.08
CA SER A 9 14.78 -8.63 5.50
C SER A 9 14.68 -10.13 5.71
N THR A 10 15.28 -10.65 6.78
CA THR A 10 15.11 -12.05 7.21
C THR A 10 13.77 -12.30 7.91
N VAL A 11 13.06 -11.23 8.28
CA VAL A 11 11.73 -11.27 8.90
C VAL A 11 10.73 -10.62 7.96
N LYS A 12 9.58 -11.27 7.78
CA LYS A 12 8.50 -10.73 6.95
C LYS A 12 8.07 -9.35 7.48
N PRO A 13 8.12 -8.29 6.65
CA PRO A 13 7.70 -6.96 7.07
C PRO A 13 6.18 -6.89 7.21
N GLU A 14 5.70 -6.00 8.09
CA GLU A 14 4.31 -5.56 8.07
C GLU A 14 4.10 -4.62 6.87
N GLU A 15 2.94 -4.69 6.22
CA GLU A 15 2.61 -3.81 5.09
C GLU A 15 2.65 -2.32 5.47
N LYS A 16 2.42 -2.02 6.75
CA LYS A 16 2.45 -0.66 7.26
C LYS A 16 2.91 -0.63 8.71
N VAL A 17 3.90 0.20 8.99
CA VAL A 17 4.40 0.45 10.34
C VAL A 17 4.31 1.94 10.64
N ILE A 18 3.77 2.31 11.80
CA ILE A 18 3.67 3.70 12.24
C ILE A 18 4.51 3.85 13.49
N ASP A 19 5.53 4.68 13.42
CA ASP A 19 6.37 5.01 14.57
C ASP A 19 6.06 6.42 15.11
N GLU A 20 6.93 6.95 15.98
CA GLU A 20 6.76 8.27 16.58
C GLU A 20 6.74 9.41 15.53
N PHE A 21 7.44 9.27 14.41
CA PHE A 21 7.67 10.35 13.44
C PHE A 21 7.11 10.05 12.05
N SER A 22 7.00 8.78 11.66
CA SER A 22 6.84 8.36 10.27
C SER A 22 5.79 7.28 10.09
N VAL A 23 5.30 7.18 8.85
CA VAL A 23 4.52 6.04 8.37
C VAL A 23 5.35 5.35 7.30
N TRP A 24 5.67 4.08 7.55
CA TRP A 24 6.38 3.20 6.63
C TRP A 24 5.37 2.34 5.90
N VAL A 25 5.49 2.25 4.59
CA VAL A 25 4.64 1.43 3.73
C VAL A 25 5.54 0.48 2.96
N ASN A 26 5.27 -0.82 3.12
CA ASN A 26 6.00 -1.90 2.46
C ASN A 26 5.05 -2.59 1.47
N THR A 27 5.36 -2.52 0.18
CA THR A 27 4.55 -3.12 -0.90
C THR A 27 5.32 -4.20 -1.63
N ASP A 28 4.60 -5.00 -2.43
CA ASP A 28 5.18 -6.04 -3.29
C ASP A 28 6.05 -7.05 -2.50
N ILE A 29 5.62 -7.38 -1.27
CA ILE A 29 6.35 -8.25 -0.37
C ILE A 29 6.38 -9.68 -0.94
N SER A 30 7.57 -10.16 -1.26
CA SER A 30 7.83 -11.48 -1.81
C SER A 30 8.88 -12.22 -0.99
N GLU A 31 8.73 -13.54 -0.87
CA GLU A 31 9.74 -14.41 -0.25
C GLU A 31 10.73 -14.87 -1.32
N ILE A 32 12.02 -14.80 -1.01
CA ILE A 32 13.12 -15.18 -1.88
C ILE A 32 14.03 -16.17 -1.14
N GLU A 33 14.56 -17.16 -1.85
CA GLU A 33 15.60 -18.04 -1.32
C GLU A 33 16.97 -17.44 -1.63
N VAL A 34 17.79 -17.26 -0.59
CA VAL A 34 19.16 -16.79 -0.71
C VAL A 34 20.10 -17.92 -0.32
N SER A 35 20.97 -18.32 -1.26
CA SER A 35 21.99 -19.33 -1.02
C SER A 35 23.38 -18.71 -0.95
N HIS A 36 24.11 -19.01 0.13
CA HIS A 36 25.49 -18.58 0.34
C HIS A 36 26.34 -19.81 0.71
N GLU A 37 27.22 -20.21 -0.22
CA GLU A 37 28.22 -21.31 -0.17
C GLU A 37 27.81 -22.64 0.50
N ASP A 38 27.34 -22.66 1.75
CA ASP A 38 26.90 -23.85 2.50
C ASP A 38 25.54 -23.68 3.22
N ASP A 39 24.87 -22.53 3.13
CA ASP A 39 23.58 -22.27 3.80
C ASP A 39 22.55 -21.67 2.83
N THR A 40 21.29 -22.08 2.97
CA THR A 40 20.16 -21.54 2.22
C THR A 40 19.08 -21.13 3.19
N HIS A 41 18.74 -19.85 3.16
CA HIS A 41 17.69 -19.31 4.01
C HIS A 41 16.70 -18.47 3.20
N ALA A 42 15.48 -18.38 3.73
CA ALA A 42 14.45 -17.53 3.19
C ALA A 42 14.66 -16.09 3.67
N GLU A 43 14.59 -15.14 2.74
CA GLU A 43 14.49 -13.71 3.00
C GLU A 43 13.23 -13.14 2.35
N PHE A 44 12.86 -11.91 2.69
CA PHE A 44 11.78 -11.18 2.09
C PHE A 44 12.32 -9.97 1.35
N GLU A 45 11.90 -9.80 0.10
CA GLU A 45 12.19 -8.64 -0.76
C GLU A 45 10.90 -7.84 -0.96
N TYR A 46 10.99 -6.52 -0.80
CA TYR A 46 9.83 -5.63 -0.87
C TYR A 46 10.23 -4.19 -1.22
N HIS A 47 9.28 -3.43 -1.76
CA HIS A 47 9.42 -1.99 -1.98
C HIS A 47 9.08 -1.23 -0.70
N GLN A 48 9.91 -0.28 -0.28
CA GLN A 48 9.72 0.48 0.96
C GLN A 48 9.66 1.98 0.71
N VAL A 49 8.61 2.62 1.22
CA VAL A 49 8.44 4.07 1.19
C VAL A 49 8.15 4.60 2.58
N GLN A 50 8.82 5.68 2.96
CA GLN A 50 8.59 6.40 4.19
C GLN A 50 7.86 7.71 3.91
N TYR A 51 6.83 7.99 4.70
CA TYR A 51 6.09 9.24 4.69
C TYR A 51 6.21 9.92 6.05
N SER A 52 6.20 11.25 6.06
CA SER A 52 5.80 11.95 7.28
C SER A 52 4.33 11.67 7.59
N LYS A 53 3.92 11.85 8.84
CA LYS A 53 2.51 11.66 9.22
C LYS A 53 1.58 12.59 8.44
N ASP A 54 1.95 13.85 8.26
CA ASP A 54 1.14 14.83 7.53
C ASP A 54 1.00 14.47 6.04
N GLU A 55 2.08 14.02 5.40
CA GLU A 55 2.05 13.55 4.01
C GLU A 55 1.12 12.35 3.86
N TYR A 56 1.22 11.39 4.78
CA TYR A 56 0.41 10.19 4.74
C TYR A 56 -1.08 10.47 5.00
N ILE A 57 -1.39 11.34 5.96
CA ILE A 57 -2.77 11.77 6.25
C ILE A 57 -3.35 12.48 5.03
N LYS A 58 -2.60 13.40 4.42
CA LYS A 58 -3.05 14.10 3.21
C LYS A 58 -3.32 13.14 2.05
N MET A 59 -2.43 12.17 1.83
CA MET A 59 -2.64 11.14 0.81
C MET A 59 -3.92 10.31 1.07
N ILE A 60 -4.20 9.96 2.32
CA ILE A 60 -5.44 9.26 2.68
C ILE A 60 -6.67 10.14 2.42
N ASP A 61 -6.61 11.41 2.82
CA ASP A 61 -7.71 12.36 2.65
C ASP A 61 -8.07 12.53 1.17
N GLU A 62 -7.07 12.76 0.32
CA GLU A 62 -7.24 12.86 -1.14
C GLU A 62 -7.83 11.58 -1.73
N ARG A 63 -7.35 10.40 -1.29
CA ARG A 63 -7.87 9.11 -1.75
C ARG A 63 -9.31 8.87 -1.31
N ASN A 64 -9.66 9.27 -0.09
CA ASN A 64 -11.02 9.12 0.43
C ASN A 64 -12.00 10.02 -0.32
N ALA A 65 -11.65 11.29 -0.55
CA ALA A 65 -12.48 12.21 -1.33
C ALA A 65 -12.72 11.70 -2.77
N ALA A 66 -11.69 11.14 -3.40
CA ALA A 66 -11.82 10.51 -4.71
C ALA A 66 -12.73 9.26 -4.68
N LEU A 67 -12.60 8.43 -3.65
CA LEU A 67 -13.43 7.24 -3.46
C LEU A 67 -14.90 7.59 -3.20
N GLU A 68 -15.18 8.60 -2.38
CA GLU A 68 -16.54 9.09 -2.11
C GLU A 68 -17.22 9.59 -3.39
N THR A 69 -16.47 10.29 -4.24
CA THR A 69 -16.94 10.74 -5.56
C THR A 69 -17.27 9.53 -6.44
N GLN A 70 -16.34 8.58 -6.56
CA GLN A 70 -16.54 7.38 -7.38
C GLN A 70 -17.75 6.54 -6.93
N VAL A 71 -17.96 6.42 -5.61
CA VAL A 71 -19.13 5.72 -5.05
C VAL A 71 -20.42 6.44 -5.42
N THR A 72 -20.45 7.77 -5.29
CA THR A 72 -21.61 8.60 -5.66
C THR A 72 -21.94 8.47 -7.14
N ASP A 73 -20.94 8.60 -8.01
CA ASP A 73 -21.11 8.48 -9.46
C ASP A 73 -21.64 7.09 -9.86
N THR A 74 -21.11 6.04 -9.21
CA THR A 74 -21.57 4.67 -9.43
C THR A 74 -23.03 4.50 -9.00
N GLN A 75 -23.43 5.08 -7.86
CA GLN A 75 -24.81 5.01 -7.38
C GLN A 75 -25.79 5.72 -8.32
N ILE A 76 -25.41 6.89 -8.85
CA ILE A 76 -26.20 7.60 -9.86
C ILE A 76 -26.35 6.75 -11.12
N ALA A 77 -25.25 6.23 -11.65
CA ALA A 77 -25.29 5.39 -12.85
C ALA A 77 -26.15 4.12 -12.66
N LEU A 78 -26.11 3.50 -11.47
CA LEU A 78 -27.00 2.39 -11.14
C LEU A 78 -28.47 2.82 -11.12
N CYS A 79 -28.78 3.97 -10.52
CA CYS A 79 -30.12 4.53 -10.49
C CYS A 79 -30.67 4.73 -11.91
N ASP A 80 -29.88 5.38 -12.78
CA ASP A 80 -30.24 5.64 -14.16
C ASP A 80 -30.56 4.33 -14.92
N VAL A 81 -29.74 3.30 -14.74
CA VAL A 81 -29.96 1.98 -15.36
C VAL A 81 -31.24 1.32 -14.84
N TYR A 82 -31.53 1.42 -13.54
CA TYR A 82 -32.76 0.89 -12.97
C TYR A 82 -34.00 1.59 -13.53
N GLU A 83 -33.95 2.91 -13.70
CA GLU A 83 -35.04 3.69 -14.29
C GLU A 83 -35.29 3.33 -15.76
N MET A 84 -34.27 2.94 -16.53
CA MET A 84 -34.42 2.51 -17.94
C MET A 84 -35.07 1.13 -18.12
N ILE A 85 -35.09 0.29 -17.07
CA ILE A 85 -35.62 -1.08 -17.13
C ILE A 85 -37.11 -1.14 -16.76
N LEU A 86 -37.63 -0.09 -16.09
CA LEU A 86 -39.04 0.04 -15.68
C LEU A 86 -39.89 0.76 -16.75
#